data_AF-A0A5J9SCZ4-F1
#
_entry.id   AF-A0A5J9SCZ4-F1
#
_cell.length_a   1.000
_cell.length_b   1.000
_cell.length_c   1.000
_cell.angle_alpha   90.00
_cell.angle_beta   90.00
_cell.angle_gamma   90.00
#
_symmetry.space_group_name_H-M   'P 1'
#
loop_
_entity.id
_entity.type
_entity.pdbx_description
1 polymer ?
#
loop_
_entity_poly.entity_id
_entity_poly.type
_entity_poly.pdbx_seq_one_letter_code
_entity_poly.pdbx_strand_id
1 'polypeptide(L)'
;MKSEWLRSQGERLRHRSSERAVAAQVVVTAEEMETLRRRAEDAEASLEASRERAGAAERRGASLAAEVKAERELREVAEVAFANLSSELAQLRDQNGAVVGELDNLRLAFLHSCSQLGMKVTNDLHETTRQVLALPTHVSALEENVTEGGIRLSFTVVHSHYEPDVGVELMSEGFAEGASPETLAAFEEEVRPDAERLLAKYKEEFLLRPPTAED
;
A
#
# COMPACT_ATOMS: atom_id res chain seq x y z
N MET A 1 -112.21 4.89 -71.87
CA MET A 1 -111.84 3.80 -70.93
C MET A 1 -110.41 3.28 -71.10
N LYS A 2 -109.94 2.84 -72.27
CA LYS A 2 -108.58 2.24 -72.43
C LYS A 2 -107.41 3.24 -72.25
N SER A 3 -107.60 4.51 -72.62
CA SER A 3 -106.58 5.57 -72.55
C SER A 3 -106.31 6.09 -71.13
N GLU A 4 -107.34 6.21 -70.29
CA GLU A 4 -107.19 6.63 -68.89
C GLU A 4 -106.56 5.55 -68.01
N TRP A 5 -106.86 4.26 -68.29
CA TRP A 5 -106.23 3.14 -67.60
C TRP A 5 -104.72 3.05 -67.86
N LEU A 6 -104.29 3.30 -69.11
CA LEU A 6 -102.87 3.36 -69.47
C LEU A 6 -102.15 4.56 -68.83
N ARG A 7 -102.83 5.72 -68.72
CA ARG A 7 -102.28 6.92 -68.05
C ARG A 7 -102.09 6.69 -66.55
N SER A 8 -103.09 6.10 -65.88
CA SER A 8 -103.04 5.69 -64.46
C SER A 8 -101.98 4.61 -64.20
N GLN A 9 -101.79 3.65 -65.12
CA GLN A 9 -100.68 2.69 -65.05
C GLN A 9 -99.31 3.37 -65.18
N GLY A 10 -99.15 4.31 -66.12
CA GLY A 10 -97.92 5.07 -66.30
C GLY A 10 -97.57 5.95 -65.09
N GLU A 11 -98.55 6.57 -64.44
CA GLU A 11 -98.37 7.32 -63.19
C GLU A 11 -97.98 6.43 -62.01
N ARG A 12 -98.62 5.27 -61.84
CA ARG A 12 -98.22 4.28 -60.82
C ARG A 12 -96.82 3.72 -61.04
N LEU A 13 -96.40 3.56 -62.29
CA LEU A 13 -95.04 3.12 -62.61
C LEU A 13 -94.02 4.23 -62.34
N ARG A 14 -94.34 5.49 -62.69
CA ARG A 14 -93.49 6.65 -62.36
C ARG A 14 -93.37 6.88 -60.86
N HIS A 15 -94.47 6.75 -60.11
CA HIS A 15 -94.45 6.86 -58.65
C HIS A 15 -93.60 5.75 -58.03
N ARG A 16 -93.80 4.49 -58.42
CA ARG A 16 -92.97 3.36 -57.95
C ARG A 16 -91.49 3.48 -58.37
N SER A 17 -91.22 4.02 -59.55
CA SER A 17 -89.85 4.32 -60.00
C SER A 17 -89.20 5.41 -59.15
N SER A 18 -89.96 6.46 -58.81
CA SER A 18 -89.50 7.55 -57.95
C SER A 18 -89.26 7.06 -56.51
N GLU A 19 -90.17 6.27 -55.96
CA GLU A 19 -90.02 5.66 -54.62
C GLU A 19 -88.80 4.73 -54.57
N ARG A 20 -88.57 3.93 -55.61
CA ARG A 20 -87.37 3.09 -55.73
C ARG A 20 -86.09 3.91 -55.85
N ALA A 21 -86.12 5.02 -56.57
CA ALA A 21 -84.97 5.92 -56.66
C ALA A 21 -84.64 6.56 -55.31
N VAL A 22 -85.66 7.02 -54.57
CA VAL A 22 -85.50 7.55 -53.21
C VAL A 22 -85.01 6.47 -52.25
N ALA A 23 -85.58 5.27 -52.28
CA ALA A 23 -85.13 4.15 -51.44
C ALA A 23 -83.69 3.73 -51.74
N ALA A 24 -83.30 3.66 -53.02
CA ALA A 24 -81.93 3.38 -53.42
C ALA A 24 -80.96 4.46 -52.93
N GLN A 25 -81.35 5.73 -53.00
CA GLN A 25 -80.53 6.83 -52.49
C GLN A 25 -80.38 6.79 -50.97
N VAL A 26 -81.44 6.46 -50.23
CA VAL A 26 -81.37 6.26 -48.77
C VAL A 26 -80.42 5.11 -48.40
N VAL A 27 -80.46 3.99 -49.13
CA VAL A 27 -79.54 2.86 -48.91
C VAL A 27 -78.09 3.26 -49.15
N VAL A 28 -77.79 3.96 -50.25
CA VAL A 28 -76.42 4.45 -50.54
C VAL A 28 -75.94 5.39 -49.44
N THR A 29 -76.77 6.34 -48.99
CA THR A 29 -76.39 7.24 -47.89
C THR A 29 -76.19 6.51 -46.56
N ALA A 30 -76.95 5.44 -46.30
CA ALA A 30 -76.80 4.63 -45.09
C ALA A 30 -75.49 3.80 -45.12
N GLU A 31 -75.14 3.23 -46.27
CA GLU A 31 -73.86 2.53 -46.47
C GLU A 31 -72.67 3.49 -46.33
N GLU A 32 -72.74 4.69 -46.93
CA GLU A 32 -71.71 5.72 -46.78
C GLU A 32 -71.54 6.14 -45.30
N MET A 33 -72.63 6.38 -44.57
CA MET A 33 -72.60 6.70 -43.15
C MET A 33 -72.01 5.57 -42.30
N GLU A 34 -72.32 4.32 -42.61
CA GLU A 34 -71.73 3.15 -41.94
C GLU A 34 -70.21 3.04 -42.21
N THR A 35 -69.75 3.31 -43.43
CA THR A 35 -68.31 3.34 -43.73
C THR A 35 -67.58 4.48 -43.03
N LEU A 36 -68.20 5.66 -42.93
CA LEU A 36 -67.65 6.80 -42.20
C LEU A 36 -67.59 6.51 -40.70
N ARG A 37 -68.62 5.86 -40.15
CA ARG A 37 -68.66 5.43 -38.76
C ARG A 37 -67.52 4.48 -38.43
N ARG A 38 -67.31 3.43 -39.24
CA ARG A 38 -66.20 2.50 -39.05
C ARG A 38 -64.84 3.18 -39.12
N ARG A 39 -64.65 4.10 -40.07
CA ARG A 39 -63.41 4.89 -40.16
C ARG A 39 -63.19 5.79 -38.93
N ALA A 40 -64.25 6.35 -38.37
CA ALA A 40 -64.17 7.13 -37.14
C ALA A 40 -63.77 6.25 -35.95
N GLU A 41 -64.40 5.08 -35.81
CA GLU A 41 -64.09 4.10 -34.76
C GLU A 41 -62.63 3.60 -34.88
N ASP A 42 -62.16 3.27 -36.09
CA ASP A 42 -60.76 2.88 -36.35
C ASP A 42 -59.78 4.02 -36.05
N ALA A 43 -60.13 5.26 -36.38
CA ALA A 43 -59.31 6.43 -36.10
C ALA A 43 -59.22 6.72 -34.60
N GLU A 44 -60.32 6.57 -33.85
CA GLU A 44 -60.34 6.69 -32.39
C GLU A 44 -59.48 5.62 -31.73
N ALA A 45 -59.63 4.36 -32.13
CA ALA A 45 -58.80 3.26 -31.63
C ALA A 45 -57.31 3.49 -31.92
N SER A 46 -56.97 4.01 -33.10
CA SER A 46 -55.59 4.33 -33.48
C SER A 46 -55.03 5.50 -32.65
N LEU A 47 -55.83 6.53 -32.39
CA LEU A 47 -55.46 7.66 -31.52
C LEU A 47 -55.23 7.22 -30.07
N GLU A 48 -56.09 6.36 -29.54
CA GLU A 48 -55.95 5.80 -28.20
C GLU A 48 -54.66 4.97 -28.10
N ALA A 49 -54.45 4.04 -29.03
CA ALA A 49 -53.22 3.25 -29.11
C ALA A 49 -51.96 4.12 -29.27
N SER A 50 -52.05 5.26 -29.97
CA SER A 50 -50.96 6.22 -30.09
C SER A 50 -50.69 6.96 -28.78
N ARG A 51 -51.73 7.35 -28.04
CA ARG A 51 -51.60 7.99 -26.73
C ARG A 51 -51.00 7.05 -25.69
N GLU A 52 -51.43 5.79 -25.68
CA GLU A 52 -50.84 4.77 -24.81
C GLU A 52 -49.37 4.55 -25.12
N ARG A 53 -49.00 4.44 -26.40
CA ARG A 53 -47.60 4.32 -26.84
C ARG A 53 -46.77 5.55 -26.43
N ALA A 54 -47.31 6.76 -26.61
CA ALA A 54 -46.65 7.99 -26.19
C ALA A 54 -46.43 8.02 -24.66
N GLY A 55 -47.47 7.70 -23.87
CA GLY A 55 -47.34 7.63 -22.40
C GLY A 55 -46.44 6.51 -21.91
N ALA A 56 -46.34 5.38 -22.63
CA ALA A 56 -45.37 4.34 -22.34
C ALA A 56 -43.93 4.78 -22.66
N ALA A 57 -43.73 5.49 -23.78
CA ALA A 57 -42.43 6.04 -24.15
C ALA A 57 -41.97 7.12 -23.15
N GLU A 58 -42.86 7.99 -22.69
CA GLU A 58 -42.57 9.01 -21.69
C GLU A 58 -42.15 8.39 -20.35
N ARG A 59 -42.90 7.39 -19.86
CA ARG A 59 -42.54 6.66 -18.63
C ARG A 59 -41.18 5.96 -18.73
N ARG A 60 -40.87 5.34 -19.89
CA ARG A 60 -39.55 4.76 -20.13
C ARG A 60 -38.45 5.81 -20.16
N GLY A 61 -38.69 6.95 -20.82
CA GLY A 61 -37.76 8.08 -20.85
C GLY A 61 -37.45 8.61 -19.45
N ALA A 62 -38.47 8.78 -18.61
CA ALA A 62 -38.30 9.21 -17.22
C ALA A 62 -37.51 8.19 -16.39
N SER A 63 -37.80 6.89 -16.56
CA SER A 63 -37.06 5.81 -15.88
C SER A 63 -35.58 5.79 -16.27
N LEU A 64 -35.28 5.86 -17.57
CA LEU A 64 -33.89 5.89 -18.07
C LEU A 64 -33.15 7.14 -17.64
N ALA A 65 -33.82 8.30 -17.59
CA ALA A 65 -33.22 9.53 -17.09
C ALA A 65 -32.85 9.43 -15.61
N ALA A 66 -33.70 8.80 -14.80
CA ALA A 66 -33.42 8.55 -13.39
C ALA A 66 -32.23 7.59 -13.20
N GLU A 67 -32.17 6.52 -13.99
CA GLU A 67 -31.06 5.56 -13.98
C GLU A 67 -29.73 6.20 -14.39
N VAL A 68 -29.70 6.97 -15.48
CA VAL A 68 -28.50 7.72 -15.90
C VAL A 68 -28.06 8.73 -14.85
N LYS A 69 -28.99 9.35 -14.13
CA LYS A 69 -28.66 10.25 -13.02
C LYS A 69 -28.00 9.49 -11.87
N ALA A 70 -28.57 8.36 -11.45
CA ALA A 70 -28.00 7.53 -10.39
C ALA A 70 -26.61 7.01 -10.76
N GLU A 71 -26.42 6.54 -12.00
CA GLU A 71 -25.11 6.09 -12.50
C GLU A 71 -24.07 7.22 -12.51
N ARG A 72 -24.46 8.46 -12.84
CA ARG A 72 -23.56 9.61 -12.76
C ARG A 72 -23.15 9.93 -11.34
N GLU A 73 -24.09 9.91 -10.39
CA GLU A 73 -23.80 10.15 -8.98
C GLU A 73 -22.85 9.07 -8.42
N LEU A 74 -23.08 7.80 -8.75
CA LEU A 74 -22.18 6.70 -8.37
C LEU A 74 -20.79 6.86 -9.00
N ARG A 75 -20.73 7.28 -10.27
CA ARG A 75 -19.46 7.53 -10.95
C ARG A 75 -18.68 8.66 -10.28
N GLU A 76 -19.32 9.77 -9.94
CA GLU A 76 -18.67 10.88 -9.24
C GLU A 76 -18.10 10.43 -7.88
N VAL A 77 -18.86 9.65 -7.11
CA VAL A 77 -18.39 9.06 -5.85
C VAL A 77 -17.19 8.14 -6.08
N ALA A 78 -17.24 7.29 -7.10
CA ALA A 78 -16.14 6.40 -7.45
C ALA A 78 -14.88 7.18 -7.87
N GLU A 79 -15.01 8.20 -8.72
CA GLU A 79 -13.90 9.05 -9.16
C GLU A 79 -13.22 9.74 -7.97
N VAL A 80 -14.00 10.28 -7.02
CA VAL A 80 -13.46 10.85 -5.77
C VAL A 80 -12.76 9.79 -4.92
N ALA A 81 -13.34 8.61 -4.75
CA ALA A 81 -12.73 7.52 -3.99
C ALA A 81 -11.40 7.07 -4.63
N PHE A 82 -11.35 6.94 -5.96
CA PHE A 82 -10.13 6.61 -6.70
C PHE A 82 -9.05 7.69 -6.55
N ALA A 83 -9.43 8.98 -6.59
CA ALA A 83 -8.49 10.07 -6.38
C ALA A 83 -7.89 10.04 -4.96
N ASN A 84 -8.72 9.79 -3.94
CA ASN A 84 -8.26 9.66 -2.56
C ASN A 84 -7.31 8.48 -2.37
N LEU A 85 -7.68 7.29 -2.85
CA LEU A 85 -6.82 6.10 -2.79
C LEU A 85 -5.50 6.31 -3.53
N SER A 86 -5.52 6.99 -4.68
CA SER A 86 -4.30 7.30 -5.43
C SER A 86 -3.37 8.23 -4.64
N SER A 87 -3.94 9.22 -3.94
CA SER A 87 -3.18 10.12 -3.06
C SER A 87 -2.60 9.36 -1.85
N GLU A 88 -3.38 8.51 -1.19
CA GLU A 88 -2.91 7.69 -0.07
C GLU A 88 -1.78 6.74 -0.49
N LEU A 89 -1.91 6.09 -1.66
CA LEU A 89 -0.85 5.24 -2.20
C LEU A 89 0.43 6.02 -2.51
N ALA A 90 0.31 7.24 -3.04
CA ALA A 90 1.47 8.10 -3.26
C ALA A 90 2.17 8.46 -1.93
N GLN A 91 1.41 8.85 -0.91
CA GLN A 91 1.95 9.17 0.42
C GLN A 91 2.63 7.96 1.07
N LEU A 92 1.99 6.78 1.01
CA LEU A 92 2.57 5.54 1.53
C LEU A 92 3.86 5.15 0.80
N ARG A 93 3.92 5.37 -0.52
CA ARG A 93 5.12 5.13 -1.31
C ARG A 93 6.25 6.06 -0.89
N ASP A 94 5.97 7.34 -0.68
CA ASP A 94 6.96 8.32 -0.26
C ASP A 94 7.48 8.03 1.15
N GLN A 95 6.58 7.68 2.09
CA GLN A 95 6.94 7.25 3.44
C GLN A 95 7.83 6.00 3.41
N ASN A 96 7.44 4.99 2.64
CA ASN A 96 8.22 3.76 2.53
C ASN A 96 9.59 4.03 1.88
N GLY A 97 9.66 4.91 0.89
CA GLY A 97 10.91 5.36 0.30
C GLY A 97 11.84 6.04 1.30
N ALA A 98 11.30 6.89 2.18
CA ALA A 98 12.07 7.53 3.25
C ALA A 98 12.63 6.50 4.25
N VAL A 99 11.79 5.57 4.71
CA VAL A 99 12.20 4.51 5.66
C VAL A 99 13.28 3.60 5.05
N VAL A 100 13.16 3.22 3.77
CA VAL A 100 14.18 2.44 3.08
C VAL A 100 15.50 3.21 3.02
N GLY A 101 15.46 4.52 2.71
CA GLY A 101 16.65 5.36 2.70
C GLY A 101 17.31 5.49 4.08
N GLU A 102 16.53 5.62 5.15
CA GLU A 102 17.06 5.61 6.52
C GLU A 102 17.71 4.28 6.89
N LEU A 103 17.10 3.16 6.52
CA LEU A 103 17.64 1.82 6.75
C LEU A 103 18.97 1.62 6.01
N ASP A 104 19.06 2.06 4.75
CA ASP A 104 20.30 2.01 3.97
C ASP A 104 21.40 2.88 4.60
N ASN A 105 21.06 4.08 5.07
CA ASN A 105 22.01 4.94 5.78
C ASN A 105 22.51 4.29 7.08
N LEU A 106 21.60 3.73 7.89
CA LEU A 106 21.96 3.05 9.13
C LEU A 106 22.83 1.82 8.84
N ARG A 107 22.52 1.07 7.79
CA ARG A 107 23.30 -0.08 7.34
C ARG A 107 24.71 0.34 6.91
N LEU A 108 24.85 1.41 6.12
CA LEU A 108 26.16 1.93 5.71
C LEU A 108 26.97 2.41 6.92
N ALA A 109 26.34 3.12 7.86
CA ALA A 109 26.99 3.56 9.10
C ALA A 109 27.46 2.36 9.94
N PHE A 110 26.63 1.32 10.06
CA PHE A 110 27.00 0.07 10.73
C PHE A 110 28.20 -0.61 10.07
N LEU A 111 28.16 -0.80 8.74
CA LEU A 111 29.24 -1.42 7.98
C LEU A 111 30.55 -0.62 8.10
N HIS A 112 30.46 0.71 8.11
CA HIS A 112 31.61 1.58 8.35
C HIS A 112 32.22 1.34 9.75
N SER A 113 31.41 1.30 10.81
CA SER A 113 31.86 1.00 12.17
C SER A 113 32.50 -0.39 12.28
N CYS A 114 31.90 -1.40 11.64
CA CYS A 114 32.50 -2.74 11.55
C CYS A 114 33.87 -2.72 10.86
N SER A 115 34.02 -1.93 9.79
CA SER A 115 35.33 -1.75 9.13
C SER A 115 36.37 -1.14 10.06
N GLN A 116 35.98 -0.16 10.88
CA GLN A 116 36.90 0.48 11.85
C GLN A 116 37.35 -0.49 12.95
N LEU A 117 36.50 -1.46 13.30
CA LEU A 117 36.82 -2.55 14.22
C LEU A 117 37.60 -3.70 13.55
N GLY A 118 37.98 -3.56 12.27
CA GLY A 118 38.70 -4.57 11.52
C GLY A 118 37.87 -5.80 11.12
N MET A 119 36.54 -5.73 11.23
CA MET A 119 35.66 -6.80 10.78
C MET A 119 35.56 -6.81 9.26
N LYS A 120 35.42 -8.00 8.66
CA LYS A 120 35.25 -8.16 7.22
C LYS A 120 33.89 -7.63 6.80
N VAL A 121 33.83 -6.48 6.14
CA VAL A 121 32.57 -5.87 5.68
C VAL A 121 32.10 -6.52 4.38
N THR A 122 30.79 -6.83 4.28
CA THR A 122 30.16 -7.24 3.02
C THR A 122 28.85 -6.48 2.79
N ASN A 123 28.47 -6.32 1.52
CA ASN A 123 27.22 -5.67 1.15
C ASN A 123 26.04 -6.66 1.02
N ASP A 124 26.13 -7.83 1.66
CA ASP A 124 25.03 -8.78 1.73
C ASP A 124 24.23 -8.60 3.03
N LEU A 125 22.90 -8.64 2.96
CA LEU A 125 22.03 -8.40 4.11
C LEU A 125 22.14 -9.52 5.15
N HIS A 126 22.16 -10.77 4.69
CA HIS A 126 22.26 -11.93 5.58
C HIS A 126 23.58 -11.94 6.33
N GLU A 127 24.65 -11.58 5.64
CA GLU A 127 25.96 -11.41 6.25
C GLU A 127 26.03 -10.20 7.20
N THR A 128 25.35 -9.08 6.87
CA THR A 128 25.21 -7.93 7.80
C THR A 128 24.57 -8.37 9.11
N THR A 129 23.48 -9.15 9.05
CA THR A 129 22.80 -9.68 10.26
C THR A 129 23.72 -10.57 11.08
N ARG A 130 24.50 -11.44 10.44
CA ARG A 130 25.50 -12.25 11.16
C ARG A 130 26.57 -11.40 11.83
N GLN A 131 27.01 -10.33 11.19
CA GLN A 131 28.00 -9.40 11.76
C GLN A 131 27.46 -8.67 12.97
N VAL A 132 26.21 -8.23 12.95
CA VAL A 132 25.55 -7.63 14.13
C VAL A 132 25.58 -8.60 15.31
N LEU A 133 25.28 -9.88 15.08
CA LEU A 133 25.30 -10.90 16.13
C LEU A 133 26.71 -11.25 16.62
N ALA A 134 27.73 -11.17 15.75
CA ALA A 134 29.12 -11.45 16.10
C ALA A 134 29.85 -10.25 16.74
N LEU A 135 29.29 -9.05 16.63
CA LEU A 135 29.92 -7.80 17.07
C LEU A 135 30.32 -7.83 18.56
N PRO A 136 29.46 -8.27 19.52
CA PRO A 136 29.84 -8.26 20.93
C PRO A 136 31.07 -9.13 21.20
N THR A 137 31.10 -10.34 20.66
CA THR A 137 32.23 -11.26 20.82
C THR A 137 33.52 -10.71 20.20
N HIS A 138 33.42 -10.08 19.03
CA HIS A 138 34.59 -9.46 18.38
C HIS A 138 35.13 -8.27 19.18
N VAL A 139 34.25 -7.42 19.71
CA VAL A 139 34.62 -6.29 20.56
C VAL A 139 35.29 -6.77 21.85
N SER A 140 34.74 -7.76 22.54
CA SER A 140 35.36 -8.32 23.75
C SER A 140 36.75 -8.89 23.47
N ALA A 141 36.94 -9.60 22.35
CA ALA A 141 38.26 -10.10 21.97
C ALA A 141 39.26 -8.96 21.68
N LEU A 142 38.80 -7.84 21.08
CA LEU A 142 39.62 -6.67 20.86
C LEU A 142 40.03 -6.01 22.17
N GLU A 143 39.10 -5.86 23.11
CA GLU A 143 39.35 -5.29 24.45
C GLU A 143 40.34 -6.13 25.24
N GLU A 144 40.21 -7.46 25.23
CA GLU A 144 41.16 -8.37 25.87
C GLU A 144 42.56 -8.22 25.28
N ASN A 145 42.69 -8.21 23.95
CA ASN A 145 43.97 -8.05 23.26
C ASN A 145 44.63 -6.69 23.56
N VAL A 146 43.85 -5.60 23.57
CA VAL A 146 44.36 -4.26 23.92
C VAL A 146 44.81 -4.21 25.37
N THR A 147 44.06 -4.84 26.29
CA THR A 147 44.41 -4.92 27.71
C THR A 147 45.70 -5.70 27.91
N GLU A 148 45.82 -6.90 27.31
CA GLU A 148 47.04 -7.69 27.36
C GLU A 148 48.25 -6.94 26.79
N GLY A 149 48.07 -6.28 25.63
CA GLY A 149 49.10 -5.46 25.01
C GLY A 149 49.53 -4.30 25.91
N GLY A 150 48.58 -3.61 26.55
CA GLY A 150 48.84 -2.52 27.49
C GLY A 150 49.59 -3.01 28.74
N ILE A 151 49.21 -4.16 29.30
CA ILE A 151 49.90 -4.81 30.41
C ILE A 151 51.33 -5.14 30.00
N ARG A 152 51.53 -5.82 28.87
CA ARG A 152 52.86 -6.18 28.36
C ARG A 152 53.73 -4.97 28.13
N LEU A 153 53.21 -3.91 27.50
CA LEU A 153 53.95 -2.66 27.28
C LEU A 153 54.35 -2.02 28.61
N SER A 154 53.45 -2.00 29.60
CA SER A 154 53.74 -1.47 30.93
C SER A 154 54.87 -2.24 31.60
N PHE A 155 54.83 -3.58 31.55
CA PHE A 155 55.92 -4.43 32.04
C PHE A 155 57.23 -4.19 31.27
N THR A 156 57.20 -4.05 29.94
CA THR A 156 58.39 -3.74 29.14
C THR A 156 59.00 -2.39 29.55
N VAL A 157 58.18 -1.36 29.73
CA VAL A 157 58.65 -0.03 30.19
C VAL A 157 59.23 -0.13 31.60
N VAL A 158 58.57 -0.82 32.52
CA VAL A 158 59.09 -1.02 33.88
C VAL A 158 60.41 -1.79 33.83
N HIS A 159 60.48 -2.89 33.09
CA HIS A 159 61.69 -3.72 32.95
C HIS A 159 62.86 -2.95 32.37
N SER A 160 62.64 -2.05 31.39
CA SER A 160 63.71 -1.22 30.82
C SER A 160 64.33 -0.23 31.81
N HIS A 161 63.67 0.06 32.93
CA HIS A 161 64.24 0.90 34.01
C HIS A 161 65.13 0.11 34.98
N TYR A 162 65.09 -1.22 34.93
CA TYR A 162 65.89 -2.12 35.77
C TYR A 162 66.87 -2.98 34.96
N GLU A 163 66.85 -2.90 33.63
CA GLU A 163 67.84 -3.57 32.79
C GLU A 163 69.23 -2.96 32.99
N PRO A 164 70.26 -3.80 33.21
CA PRO A 164 71.61 -3.35 33.50
C PRO A 164 72.30 -2.62 32.32
N ASP A 165 71.78 -2.80 31.09
CA ASP A 165 72.37 -2.24 29.87
C ASP A 165 71.74 -0.90 29.44
N VAL A 166 70.63 -0.48 30.05
CA VAL A 166 70.10 0.89 29.89
C VAL A 166 70.83 1.73 30.92
N GLY A 167 71.57 2.76 30.51
CA GLY A 167 72.36 3.60 31.42
C GLY A 167 71.49 4.34 32.45
N VAL A 168 71.07 3.63 33.50
CA VAL A 168 70.24 4.13 34.61
C VAL A 168 71.09 4.95 35.59
N GLU A 169 72.42 4.95 35.47
CA GLU A 169 73.35 5.64 36.39
C GLU A 169 73.05 7.13 36.61
N LEU A 170 72.40 7.81 35.66
CA LEU A 170 71.98 9.21 35.80
C LEU A 170 70.52 9.38 36.30
N MET A 171 69.71 8.32 36.34
CA MET A 171 68.34 8.33 36.86
C MET A 171 68.18 7.54 38.18
N SER A 172 69.20 6.79 38.59
CA SER A 172 69.21 5.91 39.77
C SER A 172 69.87 6.51 41.01
N GLU A 173 70.10 7.84 41.08
CA GLU A 173 70.46 8.51 42.34
C GLU A 173 69.29 8.40 43.34
N GLY A 174 69.10 7.20 43.92
CA GLY A 174 68.02 6.84 44.83
C GLY A 174 67.52 5.39 44.73
N PHE A 175 67.80 4.65 43.64
CA PHE A 175 67.36 3.25 43.48
C PHE A 175 68.56 2.31 43.46
N ALA A 176 68.60 1.41 44.45
CA ALA A 176 69.66 0.42 44.60
C ALA A 176 69.69 -0.59 43.44
N GLU A 177 70.90 -1.06 43.12
CA GLU A 177 71.22 -2.09 42.11
C GLU A 177 70.21 -3.25 42.11
N GLY A 178 69.82 -3.68 40.90
CA GLY A 178 68.71 -4.60 40.66
C GLY A 178 68.76 -5.89 41.48
N ALA A 179 67.59 -6.35 41.91
CA ALA A 179 67.43 -7.61 42.64
C ALA A 179 67.87 -8.80 41.77
N SER A 180 68.49 -9.81 42.41
CA SER A 180 68.92 -11.02 41.70
C SER A 180 67.74 -11.71 40.99
N PRO A 181 67.98 -12.46 39.90
CA PRO A 181 66.92 -13.19 39.20
C PRO A 181 66.10 -14.11 40.12
N GLU A 182 66.74 -14.75 41.12
CA GLU A 182 66.02 -15.56 42.11
C GLU A 182 65.10 -14.71 43.01
N THR A 183 65.53 -13.50 43.36
CA THR A 183 64.74 -12.56 44.17
C THR A 183 63.55 -12.01 43.39
N LEU A 184 63.73 -11.69 42.11
CA LEU A 184 62.64 -11.24 41.24
C LEU A 184 61.60 -12.35 41.03
N ALA A 185 62.04 -13.60 40.82
CA ALA A 185 61.13 -14.74 40.72
C ALA A 185 60.34 -14.99 42.02
N ALA A 186 60.98 -14.81 43.19
CA ALA A 186 60.31 -14.90 44.48
C ALA A 186 59.25 -13.80 44.67
N PHE A 187 59.57 -12.56 44.28
CA PHE A 187 58.57 -11.49 44.29
C PHE A 187 57.43 -11.76 43.33
N GLU A 188 57.70 -12.23 42.11
CA GLU A 188 56.65 -12.55 41.14
C GLU A 188 55.70 -13.63 41.67
N GLU A 189 56.20 -14.68 42.32
CA GLU A 189 55.36 -15.68 43.01
C GLU A 189 54.54 -15.06 44.16
N GLU A 190 55.11 -14.12 44.91
CA GLU A 190 54.41 -13.44 46.01
C GLU A 190 53.26 -12.55 45.50
N VAL A 191 53.47 -11.80 44.42
CA VAL A 191 52.47 -10.83 43.91
C VAL A 191 51.47 -11.47 42.94
N ARG A 192 51.79 -12.62 42.33
CA ARG A 192 50.94 -13.30 41.32
C ARG A 192 49.50 -13.52 41.80
N PRO A 193 49.21 -14.01 43.02
CA PRO A 193 47.84 -14.22 43.46
C PRO A 193 47.02 -12.92 43.52
N ASP A 194 47.66 -11.81 43.90
CA ASP A 194 46.99 -10.50 43.94
C ASP A 194 46.78 -9.93 42.54
N ALA A 195 47.75 -10.10 41.65
CA ALA A 195 47.61 -9.70 40.24
C ALA A 195 46.49 -10.48 39.54
N GLU A 196 46.39 -11.79 39.75
CA GLU A 196 45.31 -12.63 39.21
C GLU A 196 43.94 -12.21 39.77
N ARG A 197 43.87 -11.92 41.07
CA ARG A 197 42.65 -11.43 41.73
C ARG A 197 42.21 -10.08 41.17
N LEU A 198 43.16 -9.16 40.94
CA LEU A 198 42.90 -7.85 40.36
C LEU A 198 42.42 -7.98 38.92
N LEU A 199 43.04 -8.86 38.13
CA LEU A 199 42.64 -9.15 36.76
C LEU A 199 41.23 -9.76 36.70
N ALA A 200 40.91 -10.70 37.59
CA ALA A 200 39.57 -11.27 37.69
C ALA A 200 38.52 -10.20 38.02
N LYS A 201 38.82 -9.31 38.98
CA LYS A 201 37.94 -8.18 39.32
C LYS A 201 37.76 -7.22 38.15
N TYR A 202 38.83 -6.91 37.42
CA TYR A 202 38.75 -6.04 36.24
C TYR A 202 37.89 -6.66 35.13
N LYS A 203 38.02 -7.97 34.91
CA LYS A 203 37.17 -8.72 33.97
C LYS A 203 35.70 -8.72 34.38
N GLU A 204 35.42 -8.87 35.67
CA GLU A 204 34.04 -8.80 36.19
C GLU A 204 33.44 -7.40 36.05
N GLU A 205 34.21 -6.36 36.37
CA GLU A 205 33.74 -4.97 36.42
C GLU A 205 33.61 -4.33 35.04
N PHE A 206 34.51 -4.68 34.11
CA PHE A 206 34.60 -4.00 32.80
C PHE A 206 34.29 -4.89 31.60
N LEU A 207 34.39 -6.22 31.72
CA LEU A 207 34.24 -7.15 30.59
C LEU A 207 32.98 -8.04 30.68
N LEU A 208 32.14 -7.93 31.74
CA LEU A 208 30.92 -8.72 31.89
C LEU A 208 29.64 -7.89 32.16
N ARG A 209 28.93 -7.55 31.08
CA ARG A 209 27.51 -7.94 30.90
C ARG A 209 27.02 -7.65 29.46
N PRO A 210 26.64 -8.67 28.66
CA PRO A 210 25.64 -8.45 27.64
C PRO A 210 24.30 -8.13 28.33
N PRO A 211 23.47 -7.22 27.79
CA PRO A 211 22.14 -6.99 28.32
C PRO A 211 21.37 -8.31 28.26
N THR A 212 20.91 -8.78 29.43
CA THR A 212 19.88 -9.81 29.50
C THR A 212 18.66 -9.28 28.76
N ALA A 213 18.27 -9.97 27.68
CA ALA A 213 16.93 -9.84 27.13
C ALA A 213 15.94 -10.14 28.27
N GLU A 214 15.23 -9.11 28.71
CA GLU A 214 14.04 -9.27 29.52
C GLU A 214 12.93 -9.79 28.59
N ASP A 215 12.42 -10.99 28.89
CA ASP A 215 11.17 -11.53 28.35
C ASP A 215 9.95 -10.78 28.90
#